data_AF-A0A2D5MLP0-F1
#
_entry.id   AF-A0A2D5MLP0-F1
#
_cell.length_a   1.000
_cell.length_b   1.000
_cell.length_c   1.000
_cell.angle_alpha   90.00
_cell.angle_beta   90.00
_cell.angle_gamma   90.00
#
_symmetry.space_group_name_H-M   'P 1'
#
loop_
_entity.id
_entity.type
_entity.pdbx_description
1 polymer ?
#
loop_
_entity_poly.entity_id
_entity_poly.type
_entity_poly.pdbx_seq_one_letter_code
_entity_poly.pdbx_strand_id
1 'polypeptide(L)'
;MDNIYIKYGCYIAVMISIAATVLRTYNEHWIERADHAASAKLYLESDVCQKAELRVQLGKWQKCAESKYELRVSPMIRALYDTLEDYSICGHKRCEALATWVQQNKLFLIAFVLFSGWCFYEFYKWQQQMQMVNRFMGGRLPGMITN
;
A
#
# COMPACT_ATOMS: atom_id res chain seq x y z
N MET A 1 -33.55 -8.08 2.68
CA MET A 1 -32.69 -7.03 2.08
C MET A 1 -31.31 -6.98 2.75
N ASP A 2 -31.05 -7.83 3.73
CA ASP A 2 -29.87 -7.82 4.61
C ASP A 2 -28.59 -8.28 3.89
N ASN A 3 -28.76 -9.12 2.87
CA ASN A 3 -27.66 -9.68 2.09
C ASN A 3 -26.97 -8.67 1.16
N ILE A 4 -27.60 -7.51 0.89
CA ILE A 4 -27.01 -6.44 0.08
C ILE A 4 -26.09 -5.57 0.94
N TYR A 5 -26.55 -5.18 2.14
CA TYR A 5 -25.76 -4.38 3.08
C TYR A 5 -24.50 -5.11 3.57
N ILE A 6 -24.58 -6.43 3.78
CA ILE A 6 -23.41 -7.23 4.17
C ILE A 6 -22.34 -7.26 3.06
N LYS A 7 -22.75 -7.34 1.78
CA LYS A 7 -21.80 -7.37 0.64
C LYS A 7 -21.12 -6.02 0.41
N TYR A 8 -21.88 -4.93 0.42
CA TYR A 8 -21.30 -3.59 0.33
C TYR A 8 -20.46 -3.25 1.57
N GLY A 9 -20.86 -3.75 2.75
CA GLY A 9 -20.08 -3.64 3.99
C GLY A 9 -18.71 -4.32 3.89
N CYS A 10 -18.64 -5.54 3.36
CA CYS A 10 -17.35 -6.22 3.14
C CYS A 10 -16.46 -5.47 2.14
N TYR A 11 -17.03 -4.99 1.02
CA TYR A 11 -16.25 -4.23 0.03
C TYR A 11 -15.69 -2.93 0.63
N ILE A 12 -16.53 -2.19 1.35
CA ILE A 12 -16.13 -0.95 2.02
C ILE A 12 -15.07 -1.23 3.10
N ALA A 13 -15.23 -2.28 3.90
CA ALA A 13 -14.25 -2.67 4.91
C ALA A 13 -12.88 -3.03 4.31
N VAL A 14 -12.86 -3.73 3.17
CA VAL A 14 -11.62 -4.04 2.44
C VAL A 14 -10.96 -2.75 1.94
N MET A 15 -11.72 -1.85 1.31
CA MET A 15 -11.18 -0.56 0.85
C MET A 15 -10.63 0.30 2.00
N ILE A 16 -11.33 0.34 3.13
CA ILE A 16 -10.88 1.05 4.34
C ILE A 16 -9.60 0.43 4.89
N SER A 17 -9.50 -0.90 4.93
CA SER A 17 -8.30 -1.59 5.43
C SER A 17 -7.07 -1.27 4.59
N ILE A 18 -7.20 -1.27 3.26
CA ILE A 18 -6.12 -0.92 2.33
C ILE A 18 -5.71 0.55 2.51
N ALA A 19 -6.69 1.46 2.59
CA ALA A 19 -6.42 2.87 2.81
C ALA A 19 -5.71 3.12 4.16
N ALA A 20 -6.11 2.42 5.22
CA ALA A 20 -5.47 2.51 6.52
C ALA A 20 -4.01 2.03 6.49
N THR A 21 -3.71 0.94 5.77
CA THR A 21 -2.34 0.46 5.59
C THR A 21 -1.48 1.48 4.85
N VAL A 22 -1.97 2.04 3.74
CA VAL A 22 -1.24 3.07 2.96
C VAL A 22 -0.95 4.30 3.82
N LEU A 23 -1.94 4.79 4.57
CA LEU A 23 -1.76 5.97 5.43
C LEU A 23 -0.76 5.71 6.55
N ARG A 24 -0.78 4.51 7.14
CA ARG A 24 0.17 4.14 8.19
C ARG A 24 1.61 4.13 7.64
N THR A 25 1.84 3.44 6.52
CA THR A 25 3.17 3.37 5.90
C THR A 25 3.66 4.75 5.46
N TYR A 26 2.79 5.58 4.90
CA TYR A 26 3.13 6.96 4.57
C TYR A 26 3.55 7.77 5.81
N ASN A 27 2.86 7.61 6.94
CA ASN A 27 3.19 8.33 8.16
C ASN A 27 4.54 7.90 8.75
N GLU A 28 4.87 6.61 8.70
CA GLU A 28 6.17 6.09 9.11
C GLU A 28 7.30 6.73 8.26
N HIS A 29 7.16 6.72 6.93
CA HIS A 29 8.11 7.37 6.01
C HIS A 29 8.21 8.88 6.21
N TRP A 30 7.09 9.55 6.47
CA TRP A 30 7.08 10.99 6.74
C TRP A 30 7.87 11.35 8.00
N ILE A 31 7.70 10.59 9.09
CA ILE A 31 8.42 10.84 10.35
C ILE A 31 9.92 10.64 10.15
N GLU A 32 10.33 9.54 9.50
CA GLU A 32 11.73 9.26 9.20
C GLU A 32 12.35 10.38 8.36
N ARG A 33 11.70 10.76 7.24
CA ARG A 33 12.19 11.82 6.36
C ARG A 33 12.22 13.19 7.04
N ALA A 34 11.28 13.48 7.93
CA ALA A 34 11.25 14.73 8.69
C ALA A 34 12.43 14.81 9.67
N ASP A 35 12.76 13.71 10.36
CA ASP A 35 13.90 13.66 11.28
C ASP A 35 15.25 13.75 10.53
N HIS A 36 15.36 13.08 9.39
CA HIS A 36 16.52 13.23 8.49
C HIS A 36 16.66 14.65 7.96
N ALA A 37 15.57 15.33 7.58
CA ALA A 37 15.63 16.71 7.14
C ALA A 37 16.05 17.67 8.27
N ALA A 38 15.58 17.43 9.50
CA ALA A 38 15.95 18.23 10.67
C ALA A 38 17.44 18.06 11.02
N SER A 39 17.94 16.83 11.04
CA SER A 39 19.35 16.53 11.29
C SER A 39 20.26 17.05 10.17
N ALA A 40 19.86 16.93 8.90
CA ALA A 40 20.58 17.50 7.76
C ALA A 40 20.69 19.03 7.85
N LYS A 41 19.61 19.71 8.28
CA LYS A 41 19.61 21.15 8.51
C LYS A 41 20.59 21.54 9.61
N LEU A 42 20.56 20.85 10.75
CA LEU A 42 21.46 21.11 11.88
C LEU A 42 22.92 20.88 11.48
N TYR A 43 23.20 19.86 10.67
CA TYR A 43 24.54 19.58 10.16
C TYR A 43 25.05 20.67 9.20
N LEU A 44 24.16 21.26 8.39
CA LEU A 44 24.54 22.39 7.53
C LEU A 44 24.80 23.68 8.29
N GLU A 45 24.13 23.87 9.42
CA GLU A 45 24.36 25.00 10.32
C GLU A 45 25.63 24.82 11.16
N SER A 46 26.22 23.62 11.20
CA SER A 46 27.46 23.37 11.90
C SER A 46 28.67 24.06 11.25
N ASP A 47 29.65 24.40 12.09
CA ASP A 47 30.91 25.04 11.69
C ASP A 47 31.67 24.28 10.59
N VAL A 48 31.49 22.97 10.52
CA VAL A 48 32.14 22.09 9.53
C VAL A 48 31.68 22.37 8.11
N CYS A 49 30.41 22.71 7.91
CA CYS A 49 29.88 23.07 6.59
C CYS A 49 29.90 24.58 6.32
N GLN A 50 29.86 25.42 7.37
CA GLN A 50 29.91 26.88 7.23
C GLN A 50 31.33 27.42 6.96
N LYS A 51 32.35 26.88 7.63
CA LYS A 51 33.73 27.37 7.50
C LYS A 51 34.44 26.66 6.35
N ALA A 52 34.80 27.42 5.32
CA ALA A 52 35.47 26.90 4.13
C ALA A 52 36.83 26.23 4.43
N GLU A 53 37.55 26.72 5.45
CA GLU A 53 38.86 26.21 5.85
C GLU A 53 38.80 24.77 6.39
N LEU A 54 37.83 24.48 7.26
CA LEU A 54 37.56 23.12 7.77
C LEU A 54 37.11 22.19 6.63
N ARG A 55 36.36 22.72 5.67
CA ARG A 55 35.78 21.96 4.56
C ARG A 55 36.82 21.46 3.55
N VAL A 56 37.92 22.19 3.37
CA VAL A 56 39.06 21.80 2.51
C VAL A 56 39.88 20.68 3.16
N GLN A 57 40.03 20.71 4.49
CA GLN A 57 40.83 19.74 5.23
C GLN A 57 40.17 18.35 5.33
N LEU A 58 38.84 18.27 5.33
CA LEU A 58 38.12 17.02 5.55
C LEU A 58 38.09 16.05 4.36
N GLY A 59 38.60 16.43 3.17
CA GLY A 59 38.75 15.51 2.03
C GLY A 59 37.42 14.86 1.58
N LYS A 60 36.86 15.37 0.48
CA LYS A 60 35.50 15.07 -0.03
C LYS A 60 34.39 15.61 0.86
N TRP A 61 34.02 16.84 0.50
CA TRP A 61 32.77 17.61 0.55
C TRP A 61 31.42 16.84 0.48
N GLN A 62 31.42 15.51 0.52
CA GLN A 62 30.32 14.64 0.18
C GLN A 62 29.16 14.80 1.17
N LYS A 63 29.41 14.80 2.49
CA LYS A 63 28.33 14.92 3.50
C LYS A 63 27.61 16.28 3.51
N CYS A 64 28.34 17.39 3.38
CA CYS A 64 27.72 18.72 3.29
C CYS A 64 26.94 18.90 1.97
N ALA A 65 27.38 18.25 0.88
CA ALA A 65 26.67 18.30 -0.40
C ALA A 65 25.44 17.38 -0.40
N GLU A 66 25.54 16.24 0.26
CA GLU A 66 24.48 15.25 0.46
C GLU A 66 23.36 15.82 1.33
N SER A 67 23.67 16.45 2.46
CA SER A 67 22.65 17.09 3.30
C SER A 67 21.94 18.26 2.58
N LYS A 68 22.67 19.03 1.75
CA LYS A 68 22.03 20.03 0.86
C LYS A 68 21.13 19.40 -0.18
N TYR A 69 21.52 18.24 -0.72
CA TYR A 69 20.73 17.51 -1.70
C TYR A 69 19.46 16.91 -1.07
N GLU A 70 19.56 16.39 0.16
CA GLU A 70 18.43 15.87 0.92
C GLU A 70 17.35 16.93 1.16
N LEU A 71 17.76 18.17 1.43
CA LEU A 71 16.86 19.31 1.62
C LEU A 71 16.27 19.91 0.34
N ARG A 72 16.70 19.48 -0.86
CA ARG A 72 16.15 20.02 -2.13
C ARG A 72 14.70 19.61 -2.37
N VAL A 73 14.31 18.45 -1.86
CA VAL A 73 12.96 17.90 -2.03
C VAL A 73 12.28 17.95 -0.68
N SER A 74 11.02 18.40 -0.64
CA SER A 74 10.29 18.40 0.62
C SER A 74 10.15 16.97 1.16
N PRO A 75 10.22 16.78 2.48
CA PRO A 75 10.06 15.45 3.08
C PRO A 75 8.71 14.81 2.73
N MET A 76 7.71 15.63 2.36
CA MET A 76 6.35 15.20 2.05
C MET A 76 6.32 14.50 0.70
N ILE A 77 6.89 15.16 -0.30
CA ILE A 77 6.98 14.63 -1.66
C ILE A 77 7.87 13.39 -1.64
N ARG A 78 8.97 13.43 -0.88
CA ARG A 78 9.90 12.29 -0.77
C ARG A 78 9.26 11.07 -0.11
N ALA A 79 8.56 11.26 1.01
CA ALA A 79 7.81 10.19 1.68
C ALA A 79 6.69 9.61 0.79
N LEU A 80 6.03 10.45 0.00
CA LEU A 80 5.05 9.98 -0.99
C LEU A 80 5.71 9.11 -2.06
N TYR A 81 6.85 9.54 -2.60
CA TYR A 81 7.61 8.74 -3.56
C TYR A 81 8.08 7.42 -2.96
N ASP A 82 8.61 7.42 -1.72
CA ASP A 82 9.03 6.20 -1.04
C ASP A 82 7.85 5.24 -0.81
N THR A 83 6.68 5.78 -0.42
CA THR A 83 5.46 4.98 -0.26
C THR A 83 5.01 4.39 -1.59
N LEU A 84 4.98 5.17 -2.67
CA LEU A 84 4.63 4.70 -4.01
C LEU A 84 5.63 3.66 -4.53
N GLU A 85 6.91 3.84 -4.23
CA GLU A 85 7.98 2.93 -4.62
C GLU A 85 7.91 1.61 -3.85
N ASP A 86 7.47 1.62 -2.58
CA ASP A 86 7.20 0.40 -1.80
C ASP A 86 6.00 -0.41 -2.33
N TYR A 87 5.01 0.25 -2.92
CA TYR A 87 3.91 -0.43 -3.64
C TYR A 87 4.29 -0.82 -5.06
N SER A 88 5.39 -0.28 -5.60
CA SER A 88 5.95 -0.72 -6.87
C SER A 88 6.64 -2.06 -6.65
N ILE A 89 6.30 -3.04 -7.49
CA ILE A 89 6.82 -4.41 -7.43
C ILE A 89 8.36 -4.48 -7.58
N CYS A 90 9.03 -3.38 -7.95
CA CYS A 90 10.47 -3.40 -8.23
C CYS A 90 11.21 -2.07 -7.96
N GLY A 91 10.93 -1.41 -6.84
CA GLY A 91 11.69 -0.26 -6.35
C GLY A 91 12.74 -0.61 -5.27
N HIS A 92 13.82 0.17 -5.16
CA HIS A 92 14.84 0.11 -4.08
C HIS A 92 15.54 -1.24 -3.76
N LYS A 93 16.05 -2.02 -4.74
CA LYS A 93 16.71 -3.35 -4.54
C LYS A 93 15.88 -4.40 -3.79
N ARG A 94 14.65 -4.07 -3.37
CA ARG A 94 13.70 -4.99 -2.73
C ARG A 94 13.19 -6.05 -3.70
N CYS A 95 13.31 -5.82 -5.00
CA CYS A 95 13.00 -6.81 -6.02
C CYS A 95 13.83 -8.11 -5.86
N GLU A 96 15.09 -8.02 -5.47
CA GLU A 96 15.93 -9.20 -5.18
C GLU A 96 15.56 -9.88 -3.85
N ALA A 97 15.26 -9.08 -2.81
CA ALA A 97 14.83 -9.60 -1.50
C ALA A 97 13.42 -10.23 -1.56
N LEU A 98 12.53 -9.65 -2.36
CA LEU A 98 11.18 -10.12 -2.58
C LEU A 98 11.19 -11.34 -3.52
N ALA A 99 12.03 -11.35 -4.56
CA ALA A 99 12.23 -12.53 -5.39
C ALA A 99 12.77 -13.71 -4.57
N THR A 100 13.73 -13.47 -3.67
CA THR A 100 14.24 -14.52 -2.77
C THR A 100 13.17 -14.99 -1.77
N TRP A 101 12.39 -14.07 -1.19
CA TRP A 101 11.27 -14.42 -0.30
C TRP A 101 10.14 -15.18 -1.01
N VAL A 102 9.78 -14.78 -2.24
CA VAL A 102 8.77 -15.44 -3.08
C VAL A 102 9.24 -16.83 -3.50
N GLN A 103 10.52 -16.99 -3.86
CA GLN A 103 11.08 -18.30 -4.19
C GLN A 103 11.05 -19.26 -2.99
N GLN A 104 11.31 -18.75 -1.78
CA GLN A 104 11.25 -19.53 -0.54
C GLN A 104 9.82 -19.90 -0.12
N ASN A 105 8.84 -19.02 -0.38
CA ASN A 105 7.45 -19.20 0.09
C ASN A 105 6.44 -19.50 -1.04
N LYS A 106 6.93 -19.96 -2.19
CA LYS A 106 6.11 -20.21 -3.40
C LYS A 106 4.89 -21.10 -3.17
N LEU A 107 5.00 -22.12 -2.32
CA LEU A 107 3.90 -23.04 -2.01
C LEU A 107 2.79 -22.36 -1.22
N PHE A 108 3.15 -21.48 -0.28
CA PHE A 108 2.18 -20.72 0.50
C PHE A 108 1.43 -19.71 -0.37
N LEU A 109 2.13 -19.04 -1.29
CA LEU A 109 1.52 -18.10 -2.24
C LEU A 109 0.57 -18.81 -3.20
N ILE A 110 0.95 -19.97 -3.75
CA ILE A 110 0.08 -20.76 -4.62
C ILE A 110 -1.16 -21.23 -3.85
N ALA A 111 -1.00 -21.72 -2.61
CA ALA A 111 -2.13 -22.14 -1.78
C ALA A 111 -3.10 -20.97 -1.50
N PHE A 112 -2.58 -19.77 -1.24
CA PHE A 112 -3.40 -18.57 -1.01
C PHE A 112 -4.18 -18.15 -2.27
N VAL A 113 -3.55 -18.19 -3.44
CA VAL A 113 -4.21 -17.86 -4.71
C VAL A 113 -5.28 -18.90 -5.07
N LEU A 114 -5.00 -20.18 -4.86
CA LEU A 114 -5.97 -21.25 -5.09
C LEU A 114 -7.14 -21.17 -4.11
N PHE A 115 -6.87 -20.87 -2.84
CA PHE A 115 -7.91 -20.72 -1.82
C PHE A 115 -8.81 -19.51 -2.09
N SER A 116 -8.22 -18.37 -2.43
CA SER A 116 -8.98 -17.18 -2.81
C SER A 116 -9.78 -17.42 -4.09
N GLY A 117 -9.19 -18.03 -5.13
CA GLY A 117 -9.88 -18.42 -6.35
C GLY A 117 -11.06 -19.37 -6.10
N TRP A 118 -10.89 -20.34 -5.19
CA TRP A 118 -11.95 -21.25 -4.76
C TRP A 118 -13.10 -20.52 -4.04
N CYS A 119 -12.76 -19.63 -3.11
CA CYS A 119 -13.75 -18.77 -2.44
C CYS A 119 -14.50 -17.89 -3.44
N PHE A 120 -13.81 -17.32 -4.43
CA PHE A 120 -14.45 -16.55 -5.50
C PHE A 120 -15.38 -17.41 -6.36
N TYR A 121 -14.96 -18.62 -6.74
CA TYR A 121 -15.78 -19.55 -7.53
C TYR A 121 -17.09 -19.90 -6.82
N GLU A 122 -17.03 -20.28 -5.54
CA GLU A 122 -18.24 -20.59 -4.75
C GLU A 122 -19.14 -19.35 -4.60
N PHE A 123 -18.54 -18.16 -4.45
CA PHE A 123 -19.31 -16.91 -4.43
C PHE A 123 -20.04 -16.65 -5.76
N TYR A 124 -19.38 -16.86 -6.91
CA TYR A 124 -20.00 -16.71 -8.23
C TYR A 124 -21.11 -17.74 -8.47
N LYS A 125 -20.88 -18.99 -8.09
CA LYS A 125 -21.87 -20.07 -8.18
C LYS A 125 -23.11 -19.75 -7.36
N TRP A 126 -22.93 -19.27 -6.12
CA TRP A 126 -24.03 -18.85 -5.26
C TRP A 126 -24.82 -17.66 -5.85
N GLN A 127 -24.14 -16.70 -6.47
CA GLN A 127 -24.80 -15.59 -7.18
C GLN A 127 -25.69 -16.10 -8.33
N GLN A 128 -25.21 -17.06 -9.12
CA GLN A 128 -26.00 -17.66 -10.20
C GLN A 128 -27.24 -18.39 -9.67
N GLN A 129 -27.12 -19.11 -8.55
CA GLN A 129 -28.25 -19.78 -7.91
C GLN A 129 -29.33 -18.77 -7.48
N MET A 130 -28.93 -17.63 -6.91
CA MET A 130 -29.87 -16.58 -6.51
C MET A 130 -30.60 -15.93 -7.70
N GLN A 131 -29.96 -15.82 -8.87
CA GLN A 131 -30.63 -15.33 -10.09
C GLN A 131 -31.70 -16.30 -10.60
N MET A 132 -31.47 -17.61 -10.47
CA MET A 132 -32.46 -18.63 -10.82
C MET A 132 -33.64 -18.61 -9.83
N VAL A 133 -33.37 -18.54 -8.52
CA VAL A 133 -34.42 -18.45 -7.49
C VAL A 133 -35.28 -17.20 -7.65
N ASN A 134 -34.68 -16.04 -7.95
CA ASN A 134 -35.45 -14.82 -8.24
C ASN A 134 -36.31 -14.95 -9.51
N ARG A 135 -35.89 -15.71 -10.52
CA ARG A 135 -36.73 -16.01 -11.70
C ARG A 135 -37.91 -16.92 -11.34
N PHE A 136 -37.73 -17.89 -10.45
CA PHE A 136 -38.81 -18.81 -10.05
C PHE A 136 -39.77 -18.22 -9.01
N MET A 137 -39.29 -17.38 -8.09
CA MET A 137 -40.12 -16.72 -7.07
C MET A 137 -40.66 -15.35 -7.50
N GLY A 138 -40.17 -14.79 -8.61
CA GLY A 138 -40.70 -13.57 -9.25
C GLY A 138 -41.88 -13.81 -10.22
N GLY A 139 -42.24 -15.08 -10.46
CA GLY A 139 -43.49 -15.43 -11.14
C GLY A 139 -44.67 -15.30 -10.18
N ARG A 140 -45.72 -14.56 -10.58
CA ARG A 140 -46.99 -14.47 -9.84
C ARG A 140 -47.42 -15.86 -9.35
N LEU A 141 -47.67 -15.98 -8.05
CA LEU A 141 -48.28 -17.16 -7.44
C LEU A 141 -49.54 -17.57 -8.23
N PRO A 142 -49.65 -18.81 -8.73
CA PRO A 142 -50.86 -19.30 -9.36
C PRO A 142 -51.88 -19.58 -8.26
N GLY A 143 -52.74 -18.61 -7.99
CA GLY A 143 -53.76 -18.74 -6.95
C GLY A 143 -54.63 -17.52 -6.68
N MET A 144 -54.54 -16.45 -7.48
CA MET A 144 -55.52 -15.37 -7.40
C MET A 144 -56.75 -15.78 -8.22
N ILE A 145 -57.65 -16.49 -7.56
CA ILE A 145 -59.01 -16.77 -8.03
C ILE A 145 -59.67 -15.41 -8.23
N THR A 146 -60.05 -15.12 -9.47
CA THR A 146 -60.96 -14.02 -9.81
C THR A 146 -62.34 -14.64 -9.99
N ASN A 147 -63.33 -14.01 -9.35
CA ASN A 147 -64.72 -14.43 -9.09
C ASN A 147 -64.93 -15.46 -7.97
#